data_AF-A0A1H1CLB3-F1
#
_entry.id   AF-A0A1H1CLB3-F1
#
_cell.length_a   1.000
_cell.length_b   1.000
_cell.length_c   1.000
_cell.angle_alpha   90.00
_cell.angle_beta   90.00
_cell.angle_gamma   90.00
#
_symmetry.space_group_name_H-M   'P 1'
#
loop_
_entity.id
_entity.type
_entity.pdbx_description
1 polymer ?
#
loop_
_entity_poly.entity_id
_entity_poly.type
_entity_poly.pdbx_seq_one_letter_code
_entity_poly.pdbx_strand_id
1 'polypeptide(L)'
;MNRRSAVVAAAAAGALVLGVPTAASAHTWWGGWDGHHRTPPTASPTPDPSDTPTDGAAETAPSDEPTSAPVGSEITPTPAPSDDSEAAPVADDESAAPAADSSSDSDASAAPDASFVEDFSASAAIGQVASAYRQAWQPYPDGTSGIYEPSKTVSVHDGVMDVQLGGAGAAGTFGTVAGAWDHVGGSFSVRAKATGGDGNGAAFMLWPTSNVWSDGEIDFPEGNFESSPSAFQHSMTPGQEAERVQVPTGVSWRDWHTYTIDWDPGKSVTYSVDGKVLQTVTQDVPTKPHRFMFQVGNWGASGNLLIDWVSTTE
;
A
#
# COMPACT_ATOMS: atom_id res chain seq x y z
N MET A 1 -34.89 -51.52 26.18
CA MET A 1 -33.60 -52.19 25.90
C MET A 1 -33.32 -52.02 24.42
N ASN A 2 -32.20 -51.39 24.08
CA ASN A 2 -32.12 -50.62 22.84
C ASN A 2 -31.35 -51.39 21.75
N ARG A 3 -31.89 -51.44 20.53
CA ARG A 3 -31.12 -51.84 19.35
C ARG A 3 -30.21 -50.68 18.95
N ARG A 4 -28.92 -50.95 18.77
CA ARG A 4 -27.95 -50.00 18.21
C ARG A 4 -27.98 -50.13 16.68
N SER A 5 -28.39 -49.08 15.98
CA SER A 5 -28.12 -48.93 14.55
C SER A 5 -26.82 -48.15 14.38
N ALA A 6 -25.81 -48.75 13.77
CA ALA A 6 -24.59 -48.05 13.41
C ALA A 6 -24.81 -47.37 12.04
N VAL A 7 -24.67 -46.05 11.98
CA VAL A 7 -24.65 -45.31 10.71
C VAL A 7 -23.21 -45.26 10.23
N VAL A 8 -22.92 -45.88 9.09
CA VAL A 8 -21.62 -45.77 8.43
C VAL A 8 -21.63 -44.49 7.59
N ALA A 9 -20.95 -43.45 8.08
CA ALA A 9 -20.66 -42.27 7.27
C ALA A 9 -19.47 -42.58 6.34
N ALA A 10 -19.72 -42.64 5.03
CA ALA A 10 -18.66 -42.83 4.05
C ALA A 10 -17.89 -41.52 3.83
N ALA A 11 -16.61 -41.50 4.21
CA ALA A 11 -15.73 -40.37 3.97
C ALA A 11 -15.30 -40.34 2.48
N ALA A 12 -16.00 -39.54 1.67
CA ALA A 12 -15.60 -39.28 0.30
C ALA A 12 -14.39 -38.32 0.28
N ALA A 13 -13.19 -38.86 0.12
CA ALA A 13 -11.94 -38.10 0.01
C ALA A 13 -11.82 -37.41 -1.36
N GLY A 14 -12.63 -36.38 -1.59
CA GLY A 14 -12.55 -35.53 -2.77
C GLY A 14 -11.36 -34.57 -2.68
N ALA A 15 -10.19 -34.99 -3.19
CA ALA A 15 -9.00 -34.16 -3.29
C ALA A 15 -9.13 -33.09 -4.39
N LEU A 16 -10.01 -32.12 -4.17
CA LEU A 16 -10.21 -30.98 -5.07
C LEU A 16 -9.14 -29.93 -4.79
N VAL A 17 -8.06 -29.94 -5.59
CA VAL A 17 -7.04 -28.88 -5.59
C VAL A 17 -7.63 -27.63 -6.26
N LEU A 18 -8.47 -26.90 -5.51
CA LEU A 18 -8.80 -25.53 -5.86
C LEU A 18 -7.57 -24.68 -5.59
N GLY A 19 -6.99 -24.12 -6.66
CA GLY A 19 -6.09 -22.98 -6.53
C GLY A 19 -6.89 -21.82 -5.95
N VAL A 20 -6.66 -21.51 -4.67
CA VAL A 20 -7.25 -20.33 -4.03
C VAL A 20 -6.70 -19.10 -4.75
N PRO A 21 -7.54 -18.16 -5.21
CA PRO A 21 -7.07 -16.84 -5.61
C PRO A 21 -6.65 -16.08 -4.35
N THR A 22 -5.41 -16.33 -3.90
CA THR A 22 -4.67 -15.37 -3.09
C THR A 22 -4.43 -14.10 -3.93
N ALA A 23 -3.95 -13.02 -3.31
CA ALA A 23 -3.65 -11.75 -3.96
C ALA A 23 -2.46 -11.85 -4.95
N ALA A 24 -2.64 -12.60 -6.04
CA ALA A 24 -1.66 -12.88 -7.09
C ALA A 24 -1.52 -11.74 -8.12
N SER A 25 -2.30 -10.67 -7.95
CA SER A 25 -2.36 -9.51 -8.84
C SER A 25 -1.46 -8.35 -8.41
N ALA A 26 -0.61 -8.52 -7.40
CA ALA A 26 0.37 -7.51 -7.00
C ALA A 26 1.28 -7.06 -8.17
N HIS A 27 1.60 -7.98 -9.09
CA HIS A 27 2.34 -7.67 -10.33
C HIS A 27 1.51 -7.01 -11.45
N THR A 28 0.17 -7.05 -11.39
CA THR A 28 -0.72 -6.54 -12.45
C THR A 28 -1.51 -5.29 -12.08
N TRP A 29 -1.71 -5.00 -10.79
CA TRP A 29 -2.33 -3.75 -10.33
C TRP A 29 -1.37 -2.57 -10.49
N TRP A 30 -0.20 -2.63 -9.84
CA TRP A 30 0.75 -1.51 -9.79
C TRP A 30 1.55 -1.31 -11.09
N GLY A 31 1.67 -2.34 -11.92
CA GLY A 31 2.41 -2.29 -13.19
C GLY A 31 1.69 -1.57 -14.35
N GLY A 32 0.54 -0.94 -14.10
CA GLY A 32 -0.34 -0.39 -15.15
C GLY A 32 -0.26 1.12 -15.41
N TRP A 33 0.53 1.88 -14.64
CA TRP A 33 0.47 3.37 -14.66
C TRP A 33 1.41 4.05 -15.67
N ASP A 34 2.33 3.33 -16.32
CA ASP A 34 3.09 3.86 -17.45
C ASP A 34 2.21 3.97 -18.71
N GLY A 35 1.98 5.20 -19.18
CA GLY A 35 1.01 5.56 -20.22
C GLY A 35 1.33 5.13 -21.66
N HIS A 36 1.66 3.86 -21.89
CA HIS A 36 1.91 3.29 -23.22
C HIS A 36 1.21 1.94 -23.41
N HIS A 37 0.11 1.94 -24.18
CA HIS A 37 -0.59 0.71 -24.58
C HIS A 37 0.35 -0.26 -25.31
N ARG A 38 0.80 -1.31 -24.62
CA ARG A 38 1.34 -2.51 -25.23
C ARG A 38 0.24 -3.56 -25.28
N THR A 39 -0.17 -3.92 -26.48
CA THR A 39 -1.12 -5.03 -26.71
C THR A 39 -0.59 -6.32 -26.08
N PRO A 40 -1.44 -7.18 -25.51
CA PRO A 40 -1.02 -8.49 -25.03
C PRO A 40 -0.27 -9.27 -26.14
N PRO A 41 0.84 -9.96 -25.84
CA PRO A 41 1.47 -10.83 -26.82
C PRO A 41 0.50 -11.95 -27.18
N THR A 42 0.22 -12.10 -28.48
CA THR A 42 -0.57 -13.22 -28.99
C THR A 42 0.04 -14.54 -28.51
N ALA A 43 -0.77 -15.39 -27.87
CA ALA A 43 -0.32 -16.72 -27.46
C ALA A 43 0.03 -17.55 -28.70
N SER A 44 1.34 -17.75 -28.94
CA SER A 44 1.82 -18.68 -29.96
C SER A 44 1.34 -20.10 -29.63
N PRO A 45 0.88 -20.88 -30.63
CA PRO A 45 0.39 -22.24 -30.38
C PRO A 45 1.53 -23.16 -29.91
N THR A 46 1.21 -24.06 -28.99
CA THR A 46 2.10 -25.11 -28.51
C THR A 46 2.61 -25.98 -29.67
N PRO A 47 3.93 -26.23 -29.81
CA PRO A 47 4.44 -27.13 -30.83
C PRO A 47 4.11 -28.60 -30.49
N ASP A 48 3.68 -29.34 -31.51
CA ASP A 48 3.42 -30.79 -31.46
C ASP A 48 4.78 -31.55 -31.48
N PRO A 49 5.01 -32.61 -30.68
CA PRO A 49 6.35 -33.19 -30.52
C PRO A 49 6.69 -34.20 -31.62
N SER A 50 6.89 -33.72 -32.85
CA SER A 50 7.47 -34.51 -33.96
C SER A 50 8.07 -33.63 -35.05
N ASP A 51 9.39 -33.38 -34.97
CA ASP A 51 10.32 -33.52 -36.10
C ASP A 51 11.78 -33.25 -35.66
N THR A 52 12.73 -33.90 -36.34
CA THR A 52 14.18 -33.73 -36.13
C THR A 52 14.89 -33.56 -37.47
N PRO A 53 15.59 -32.43 -37.70
CA PRO A 53 16.82 -32.49 -38.50
C PRO A 53 17.97 -31.57 -38.02
N THR A 54 19.10 -32.21 -37.70
CA THR A 54 20.44 -32.00 -38.28
C THR A 54 20.98 -30.58 -38.64
N ASP A 55 22.12 -30.25 -38.02
CA ASP A 55 23.27 -29.41 -38.44
C ASP A 55 23.11 -28.15 -39.32
N GLY A 56 23.67 -27.04 -38.82
CA GLY A 56 24.07 -25.83 -39.56
C GLY A 56 24.96 -24.94 -38.69
N ALA A 57 25.99 -24.29 -39.24
CA ALA A 57 27.06 -23.66 -38.44
C ALA A 57 27.47 -22.25 -38.91
N ALA A 58 27.97 -21.46 -37.94
CA ALA A 58 28.67 -20.17 -38.11
C ALA A 58 27.81 -18.99 -38.66
N GLU A 59 28.20 -17.71 -38.57
CA GLU A 59 29.42 -17.08 -38.01
C GLU A 59 29.16 -15.61 -37.58
N THR A 60 30.15 -15.00 -36.90
CA THR A 60 30.53 -13.56 -36.80
C THR A 60 29.50 -12.46 -36.49
N ALA A 61 29.91 -11.59 -35.54
CA ALA A 61 29.42 -10.22 -35.36
C ALA A 61 30.43 -9.21 -35.92
N PRO A 62 30.05 -7.93 -36.08
CA PRO A 62 31.00 -6.83 -35.98
C PRO A 62 30.56 -5.69 -35.03
N SER A 63 31.55 -4.88 -34.66
CA SER A 63 31.46 -3.60 -33.94
C SER A 63 31.55 -2.44 -34.95
N ASP A 64 31.24 -1.19 -34.56
CA ASP A 64 32.17 -0.03 -34.61
C ASP A 64 31.50 1.36 -34.45
N GLU A 65 32.24 2.31 -33.87
CA GLU A 65 31.95 3.77 -33.83
C GLU A 65 32.40 4.47 -35.15
N PRO A 66 32.10 5.77 -35.35
CA PRO A 66 33.18 6.76 -35.20
C PRO A 66 32.82 8.22 -34.80
N THR A 67 33.40 8.71 -33.70
CA THR A 67 34.38 9.84 -33.63
C THR A 67 34.20 11.17 -34.43
N SER A 68 33.98 12.27 -33.67
CA SER A 68 34.53 13.66 -33.80
C SER A 68 34.06 14.73 -34.82
N ALA A 69 33.47 15.82 -34.28
CA ALA A 69 34.02 17.20 -34.13
C ALA A 69 34.36 18.06 -35.42
N PRO A 70 34.70 19.39 -35.38
CA PRO A 70 35.05 20.25 -34.21
C PRO A 70 34.69 21.78 -34.21
N VAL A 71 35.07 22.49 -33.12
CA VAL A 71 35.22 23.97 -32.89
C VAL A 71 33.96 24.87 -32.96
N GLY A 72 33.71 25.86 -32.08
CA GLY A 72 34.38 26.28 -30.81
C GLY A 72 34.63 27.80 -30.69
N SER A 73 34.62 28.37 -29.47
CA SER A 73 35.23 29.67 -29.08
C SER A 73 35.13 29.92 -27.56
N GLU A 74 36.11 30.61 -26.98
CA GLU A 74 36.29 30.82 -25.53
C GLU A 74 37.00 32.17 -25.27
N ILE A 75 36.64 32.93 -24.22
CA ILE A 75 37.41 34.12 -23.77
C ILE A 75 37.17 34.54 -22.30
N THR A 76 38.27 34.87 -21.62
CA THR A 76 38.45 35.64 -20.35
C THR A 76 39.88 36.26 -20.41
N PRO A 77 40.40 37.16 -19.50
CA PRO A 77 39.94 37.48 -18.14
C PRO A 77 40.01 38.98 -17.66
N THR A 78 39.49 39.23 -16.44
CA THR A 78 40.04 39.99 -15.26
C THR A 78 41.23 40.96 -15.48
N PRO A 79 41.24 42.23 -14.95
CA PRO A 79 41.28 42.52 -13.49
C PRO A 79 40.65 43.83 -12.95
N ALA A 80 40.73 44.02 -11.62
CA ALA A 80 40.30 45.20 -10.82
C ALA A 80 41.49 46.08 -10.35
N PRO A 81 41.25 47.21 -9.66
CA PRO A 81 41.60 47.29 -8.22
C PRO A 81 40.60 48.10 -7.34
N SER A 82 40.92 48.23 -6.05
CA SER A 82 40.11 48.83 -4.96
C SER A 82 40.50 50.28 -4.60
N ASP A 83 39.65 50.96 -3.82
CA ASP A 83 40.02 51.98 -2.81
C ASP A 83 38.88 52.15 -1.76
N ASP A 84 39.09 53.00 -0.73
CA ASP A 84 38.84 52.61 0.68
C ASP A 84 38.25 53.72 1.60
N SER A 85 38.00 53.40 2.89
CA SER A 85 37.74 54.30 4.05
C SER A 85 36.39 55.07 4.17
N GLU A 86 35.84 55.43 5.35
CA GLU A 86 35.97 54.93 6.75
C GLU A 86 34.83 55.47 7.68
N ALA A 87 34.44 54.69 8.71
CA ALA A 87 33.75 54.99 10.01
C ALA A 87 32.53 55.97 10.16
N ALA A 88 31.37 55.38 10.54
CA ALA A 88 30.68 55.40 11.87
C ALA A 88 30.58 56.71 12.73
N PRO A 89 29.73 56.77 13.80
CA PRO A 89 28.70 55.84 14.34
C PRO A 89 27.26 56.43 14.15
N VAL A 90 26.15 56.18 14.87
CA VAL A 90 25.66 55.49 16.12
C VAL A 90 24.14 55.20 15.89
N ALA A 91 23.35 54.38 16.62
CA ALA A 91 23.52 53.34 17.67
C ALA A 91 22.16 52.58 17.84
N ASP A 92 22.11 51.63 18.79
CA ASP A 92 20.96 51.03 19.51
C ASP A 92 19.63 50.70 18.77
N ASP A 93 19.40 49.40 18.52
CA ASP A 93 18.17 48.69 18.95
C ASP A 93 18.49 47.21 19.24
N GLU A 94 17.83 46.61 20.23
CA GLU A 94 18.18 45.28 20.76
C GLU A 94 17.22 44.18 20.25
N SER A 95 17.61 43.49 19.17
CA SER A 95 16.84 42.36 18.62
C SER A 95 17.68 41.07 18.63
N ALA A 96 17.35 40.16 19.54
CA ALA A 96 18.04 38.89 19.70
C ALA A 96 17.74 37.93 18.54
N ALA A 97 18.77 37.23 18.05
CA ALA A 97 18.60 36.18 17.05
C ALA A 97 17.70 35.04 17.60
N PRO A 98 16.83 34.43 16.76
CA PRO A 98 16.06 33.27 17.18
C PRO A 98 17.02 32.13 17.52
N ALA A 99 16.97 31.65 18.76
CA ALA A 99 17.54 30.36 19.12
C ALA A 99 16.81 29.26 18.32
N ALA A 100 17.49 28.14 18.08
CA ALA A 100 16.93 27.04 17.29
C ALA A 100 15.64 26.51 17.92
N ASP A 101 14.51 26.79 17.27
CA ASP A 101 13.23 26.20 17.66
C ASP A 101 13.26 24.71 17.29
N SER A 102 13.13 23.86 18.29
CA SER A 102 13.10 22.40 18.09
C SER A 102 11.67 21.99 17.79
N SER A 103 11.21 22.36 16.59
CA SER A 103 9.85 22.07 16.12
C SER A 103 9.54 20.58 16.27
N SER A 104 8.77 20.23 17.30
CA SER A 104 8.31 18.88 17.54
C SER A 104 7.29 18.53 16.46
N ASP A 105 7.63 17.57 15.59
CA ASP A 105 6.79 17.06 14.49
C ASP A 105 5.56 16.24 14.98
N SER A 106 5.14 16.50 16.22
CA SER A 106 4.06 15.84 16.95
C SER A 106 2.70 16.45 16.59
N ASP A 107 2.36 16.43 15.31
CA ASP A 107 0.96 16.57 14.86
C ASP A 107 0.22 15.27 15.19
N ALA A 108 0.01 15.02 16.48
CA ALA A 108 -0.61 13.81 17.01
C ALA A 108 -2.12 14.00 17.18
N SER A 109 -2.90 13.51 16.22
CA SER A 109 -4.36 13.52 16.31
C SER A 109 -4.82 12.31 17.13
N ALA A 110 -5.39 12.56 18.30
CA ALA A 110 -5.84 11.50 19.21
C ALA A 110 -6.79 10.51 18.52
N ALA A 111 -6.56 9.22 18.74
CA ALA A 111 -7.42 8.15 18.22
C ALA A 111 -8.87 8.29 18.73
N PRO A 112 -9.87 7.87 17.93
CA PRO A 112 -11.29 8.06 18.26
C PRO A 112 -11.79 7.11 19.36
N ASP A 113 -12.91 7.46 19.99
CA ASP A 113 -13.66 6.56 20.89
C ASP A 113 -14.47 5.56 20.03
N ALA A 114 -14.00 4.31 19.95
CA ALA A 114 -14.51 3.26 19.07
C ALA A 114 -14.45 1.87 19.74
N SER A 115 -15.18 0.88 19.20
CA SER A 115 -15.23 -0.48 19.77
C SER A 115 -13.93 -1.27 19.64
N PHE A 116 -13.11 -0.92 18.64
CA PHE A 116 -11.71 -1.33 18.56
C PHE A 116 -10.87 -0.12 18.15
N VAL A 117 -9.73 0.05 18.83
CA VAL A 117 -8.69 1.04 18.55
C VAL A 117 -7.34 0.37 18.82
N GLU A 118 -6.35 0.65 17.99
CA GLU A 118 -4.94 0.39 18.26
C GLU A 118 -4.13 1.66 17.99
N ASP A 119 -3.28 2.03 18.96
CA ASP A 119 -2.51 3.29 19.01
C ASP A 119 -0.99 3.07 18.95
N PHE A 120 -0.56 1.81 18.79
CA PHE A 120 0.84 1.41 18.61
C PHE A 120 1.81 1.94 19.70
N SER A 121 1.28 2.22 20.90
CA SER A 121 2.00 2.85 22.02
C SER A 121 3.12 1.98 22.65
N ALA A 122 3.15 0.67 22.37
CA ALA A 122 4.16 -0.27 22.89
C ALA A 122 5.21 -0.65 21.82
N SER A 123 6.42 -0.12 21.95
CA SER A 123 7.50 -0.36 20.99
C SER A 123 7.82 -1.87 20.80
N ALA A 124 7.92 -2.31 19.55
CA ALA A 124 8.23 -3.68 19.17
C ALA A 124 9.16 -3.71 17.95
N ALA A 125 10.30 -4.40 18.06
CA ALA A 125 11.25 -4.49 16.96
C ALA A 125 10.73 -5.33 15.79
N ILE A 126 11.43 -5.24 14.65
CA ILE A 126 11.25 -6.14 13.50
C ILE A 126 11.26 -7.60 13.97
N GLY A 127 10.29 -8.39 13.50
CA GLY A 127 10.06 -9.77 13.90
C GLY A 127 9.33 -9.96 15.25
N GLN A 128 9.05 -8.88 16.00
CA GLN A 128 8.38 -8.95 17.30
C GLN A 128 6.93 -8.42 17.29
N VAL A 129 6.59 -7.53 16.35
CA VAL A 129 5.27 -6.84 16.27
C VAL A 129 4.10 -7.84 16.37
N ALA A 130 4.13 -8.91 15.57
CA ALA A 130 3.11 -9.97 15.56
C ALA A 130 2.92 -10.70 16.90
N SER A 131 3.89 -10.60 17.82
CA SER A 131 3.82 -11.19 19.16
C SER A 131 3.47 -10.19 20.25
N ALA A 132 3.70 -8.88 20.04
CA ALA A 132 3.23 -7.82 20.91
C ALA A 132 1.73 -7.53 20.62
N TYR A 133 1.41 -7.28 19.35
CA TYR A 133 0.11 -6.82 18.87
C TYR A 133 -0.87 -7.95 18.53
N ARG A 134 -0.84 -9.07 19.27
CA ARG A 134 -1.68 -10.26 18.98
C ARG A 134 -3.19 -10.00 19.00
N GLN A 135 -3.63 -8.91 19.65
CA GLN A 135 -5.04 -8.51 19.72
C GLN A 135 -5.41 -7.39 18.74
N ALA A 136 -4.47 -6.94 17.89
CA ALA A 136 -4.67 -5.83 16.96
C ALA A 136 -4.05 -6.03 15.56
N TRP A 137 -3.17 -7.02 15.38
CA TRP A 137 -2.45 -7.24 14.14
C TRP A 137 -2.29 -8.73 13.81
N GLN A 138 -2.83 -9.14 12.67
CA GLN A 138 -2.78 -10.49 12.10
C GLN A 138 -2.02 -10.43 10.76
N PRO A 139 -0.68 -10.45 10.76
CA PRO A 139 0.12 -10.37 9.53
C PRO A 139 -0.09 -11.58 8.63
N TYR A 140 0.02 -11.37 7.33
CA TYR A 140 0.16 -12.47 6.38
C TYR A 140 1.50 -13.22 6.62
N PRO A 141 1.61 -14.52 6.30
CA PRO A 141 2.88 -15.22 6.37
C PRO A 141 3.95 -14.60 5.46
N ASP A 142 5.20 -14.59 5.94
CA ASP A 142 6.38 -14.30 5.11
C ASP A 142 6.39 -15.16 3.84
N GLY A 143 6.74 -14.54 2.71
CA GLY A 143 6.69 -15.13 1.37
C GLY A 143 5.32 -15.09 0.68
N THR A 144 4.28 -14.51 1.32
CA THR A 144 2.95 -14.40 0.68
C THR A 144 3.02 -13.53 -0.58
N SER A 145 2.38 -14.00 -1.66
CA SER A 145 2.48 -13.44 -3.02
C SER A 145 3.91 -13.25 -3.56
N GLY A 146 4.91 -13.90 -2.93
CA GLY A 146 6.33 -13.77 -3.30
C GLY A 146 6.99 -12.44 -2.93
N ILE A 147 6.29 -11.54 -2.23
CA ILE A 147 6.75 -10.17 -1.93
C ILE A 147 6.52 -9.72 -0.48
N TYR A 148 5.55 -10.29 0.24
CA TYR A 148 5.21 -9.86 1.58
C TYR A 148 6.06 -10.57 2.63
N GLU A 149 6.81 -9.80 3.39
CA GLU A 149 7.72 -10.27 4.43
C GLU A 149 7.51 -9.46 5.72
N PRO A 150 6.27 -9.40 6.28
CA PRO A 150 5.96 -8.51 7.38
C PRO A 150 6.76 -8.79 8.66
N SER A 151 7.35 -9.99 8.83
CA SER A 151 8.29 -10.24 9.94
C SER A 151 9.63 -9.50 9.79
N LYS A 152 9.94 -8.98 8.59
CA LYS A 152 11.21 -8.33 8.21
C LYS A 152 11.07 -6.84 7.93
N THR A 153 9.86 -6.35 7.66
CA THR A 153 9.57 -4.95 7.30
C THR A 153 8.81 -4.16 8.35
N VAL A 154 7.97 -4.81 9.17
CA VAL A 154 7.11 -4.11 10.15
C VAL A 154 7.79 -4.00 11.52
N SER A 155 7.81 -2.79 12.07
CA SER A 155 8.20 -2.47 13.44
C SER A 155 7.18 -1.52 14.09
N VAL A 156 7.32 -1.27 15.40
CA VAL A 156 6.54 -0.26 16.13
C VAL A 156 7.47 0.53 17.03
N HIS A 157 7.45 1.86 16.93
CA HIS A 157 8.19 2.79 17.78
C HIS A 157 7.52 4.17 17.76
N ASP A 158 7.83 5.02 18.75
CA ASP A 158 7.41 6.42 18.81
C ASP A 158 5.90 6.71 18.65
N GLY A 159 5.05 5.70 18.90
CA GLY A 159 3.58 5.79 18.75
C GLY A 159 3.06 5.44 17.35
N VAL A 160 3.88 4.82 16.48
CA VAL A 160 3.46 4.41 15.13
C VAL A 160 3.86 2.97 14.82
N MET A 161 3.06 2.29 14.00
CA MET A 161 3.54 1.16 13.19
C MET A 161 4.31 1.72 11.99
N ASP A 162 5.58 1.32 11.86
CA ASP A 162 6.43 1.64 10.72
C ASP A 162 6.62 0.38 9.85
N VAL A 163 6.25 0.48 8.58
CA VAL A 163 6.61 -0.50 7.55
C VAL A 163 7.72 0.05 6.66
N GLN A 164 8.93 -0.50 6.84
CA GLN A 164 10.10 -0.17 6.04
C GLN A 164 9.98 -0.67 4.59
N LEU A 165 10.26 0.22 3.64
CA LEU A 165 10.16 0.01 2.20
C LEU A 165 11.54 -0.14 1.53
N GLY A 166 11.56 -0.69 0.31
CA GLY A 166 12.76 -0.80 -0.53
C GLY A 166 13.44 -2.18 -0.49
N GLY A 167 12.67 -3.27 -0.42
CA GLY A 167 13.18 -4.63 -0.61
C GLY A 167 12.11 -5.72 -0.51
N ALA A 168 11.23 -5.61 0.48
CA ALA A 168 10.04 -6.44 0.62
C ALA A 168 8.84 -5.57 1.02
N GLY A 169 7.63 -6.12 0.87
CA GLY A 169 6.39 -5.46 1.25
C GLY A 169 5.85 -5.99 2.58
N ALA A 170 4.67 -5.52 2.96
CA ALA A 170 3.90 -6.06 4.07
C ALA A 170 2.43 -6.22 3.68
N ALA A 171 1.76 -7.18 4.33
CA ALA A 171 0.31 -7.33 4.27
C ALA A 171 -0.19 -7.95 5.58
N GLY A 172 -1.41 -7.61 5.98
CA GLY A 172 -2.02 -8.15 7.19
C GLY A 172 -3.26 -7.41 7.64
N THR A 173 -3.99 -8.04 8.56
CA THR A 173 -5.34 -7.62 8.99
C THR A 173 -5.31 -7.00 10.38
N PHE A 174 -6.06 -5.93 10.59
CA PHE A 174 -6.19 -5.27 11.89
C PHE A 174 -7.25 -5.95 12.76
N GLY A 175 -7.12 -5.84 14.08
CA GLY A 175 -8.04 -6.41 15.06
C GLY A 175 -7.58 -7.71 15.73
N THR A 176 -8.46 -8.26 16.56
CA THR A 176 -8.19 -9.45 17.39
C THR A 176 -8.18 -10.73 16.56
N VAL A 177 -7.56 -11.80 17.08
CA VAL A 177 -7.56 -13.14 16.44
C VAL A 177 -8.98 -13.64 16.12
N ALA A 178 -10.00 -13.20 16.88
CA ALA A 178 -11.39 -13.57 16.68
C ALA A 178 -12.14 -12.57 15.78
N GLY A 179 -12.18 -11.30 16.17
CA GLY A 179 -13.03 -10.26 15.58
C GLY A 179 -12.36 -9.37 14.53
N ALA A 180 -11.32 -9.87 13.84
CA ALA A 180 -10.70 -9.19 12.69
C ALA A 180 -11.32 -9.60 11.34
N TRP A 181 -12.29 -10.53 11.33
CA TRP A 181 -12.66 -11.29 10.14
C TRP A 181 -14.16 -11.28 9.79
N ASP A 182 -15.02 -10.76 10.67
CA ASP A 182 -16.47 -10.95 10.56
C ASP A 182 -17.32 -9.67 10.56
N HIS A 183 -16.71 -8.50 10.36
CA HIS A 183 -17.41 -7.21 10.30
C HIS A 183 -18.44 -7.15 9.15
N VAL A 184 -19.65 -6.65 9.43
CA VAL A 184 -20.74 -6.44 8.45
C VAL A 184 -21.32 -5.04 8.63
N GLY A 185 -20.72 -4.05 7.99
CA GLY A 185 -20.97 -2.63 8.24
C GLY A 185 -20.04 -2.06 9.31
N GLY A 186 -20.22 -0.77 9.61
CA GLY A 186 -19.42 -0.05 10.60
C GLY A 186 -18.62 1.12 10.03
N SER A 187 -17.84 1.79 10.87
CA SER A 187 -16.84 2.77 10.45
C SER A 187 -15.44 2.19 10.57
N PHE A 188 -14.61 2.36 9.56
CA PHE A 188 -13.24 1.85 9.48
C PHE A 188 -12.32 3.02 9.20
N SER A 189 -11.41 3.31 10.13
CA SER A 189 -10.53 4.48 10.02
C SER A 189 -9.07 4.12 10.26
N VAL A 190 -8.19 4.84 9.55
CA VAL A 190 -6.74 4.78 9.72
C VAL A 190 -6.14 6.17 9.60
N ARG A 191 -5.17 6.49 10.45
CA ARG A 191 -4.32 7.68 10.28
C ARG A 191 -2.93 7.27 9.79
N ALA A 192 -2.57 7.71 8.58
CA ALA A 192 -1.38 7.23 7.88
C ALA A 192 -0.64 8.35 7.10
N LYS A 193 0.68 8.18 6.93
CA LYS A 193 1.53 8.93 5.98
C LYS A 193 2.64 8.04 5.42
N ALA A 194 3.29 8.44 4.34
CA ALA A 194 4.44 7.74 3.75
C ALA A 194 5.60 8.71 3.44
N THR A 195 6.78 8.40 3.96
CA THR A 195 8.01 9.19 3.82
C THR A 195 9.00 8.50 2.88
N GLY A 196 9.30 9.11 1.74
CA GLY A 196 10.05 8.45 0.65
C GLY A 196 9.24 7.33 -0.01
N GLY A 197 9.89 6.27 -0.48
CA GLY A 197 9.18 5.11 -0.99
C GLY A 197 8.56 5.25 -2.39
N ASP A 198 8.88 6.31 -3.13
CA ASP A 198 8.38 6.62 -4.47
C ASP A 198 8.47 5.39 -5.42
N GLY A 199 7.40 5.11 -6.16
CA GLY A 199 7.23 3.90 -6.97
C GLY A 199 6.73 2.68 -6.19
N ASN A 200 6.54 2.78 -4.87
CA ASN A 200 5.64 1.91 -4.12
C ASN A 200 4.28 2.58 -3.94
N GLY A 201 3.28 1.77 -3.64
CA GLY A 201 1.98 2.22 -3.15
C GLY A 201 1.45 1.28 -2.08
N ALA A 202 0.43 1.74 -1.37
CA ALA A 202 -0.34 0.95 -0.42
C ALA A 202 -1.83 0.95 -0.79
N ALA A 203 -2.52 -0.11 -0.38
CA ALA A 203 -3.98 -0.23 -0.36
C ALA A 203 -4.39 -0.66 1.06
N PHE A 204 -5.15 0.19 1.75
CA PHE A 204 -5.93 -0.19 2.93
C PHE A 204 -7.31 -0.60 2.45
N MET A 205 -7.86 -1.71 2.95
CA MET A 205 -8.99 -2.36 2.29
C MET A 205 -9.94 -3.06 3.26
N LEU A 206 -11.22 -3.03 2.90
CA LEU A 206 -12.20 -4.03 3.31
C LEU A 206 -12.24 -5.10 2.22
N TRP A 207 -11.64 -6.25 2.51
CA TRP A 207 -11.64 -7.42 1.63
C TRP A 207 -12.58 -8.50 2.20
N PRO A 208 -13.34 -9.26 1.38
CA PRO A 208 -14.37 -10.16 1.87
C PRO A 208 -13.75 -11.42 2.45
N THR A 209 -14.24 -11.88 3.59
CA THR A 209 -13.65 -13.03 4.30
C THR A 209 -13.88 -14.36 3.58
N SER A 210 -14.82 -14.42 2.63
CA SER A 210 -14.94 -15.52 1.66
C SER A 210 -13.77 -15.61 0.68
N ASN A 211 -13.02 -14.52 0.48
CA ASN A 211 -12.02 -14.31 -0.57
C ASN A 211 -12.59 -14.51 -2.00
N VAL A 212 -13.88 -14.21 -2.19
CA VAL A 212 -14.52 -14.08 -3.50
C VAL A 212 -14.62 -12.60 -3.82
N TRP A 213 -13.94 -12.13 -4.85
CA TRP A 213 -13.85 -10.70 -5.18
C TRP A 213 -15.24 -10.04 -5.37
N SER A 214 -16.15 -10.73 -6.06
CA SER A 214 -17.54 -10.27 -6.28
C SER A 214 -18.43 -10.30 -5.01
N ASP A 215 -17.90 -10.69 -3.85
CA ASP A 215 -18.57 -10.45 -2.55
C ASP A 215 -18.38 -9.00 -2.04
N GLY A 216 -17.54 -8.21 -2.73
CA GLY A 216 -17.23 -6.81 -2.48
C GLY A 216 -15.75 -6.59 -2.20
N GLU A 217 -15.12 -5.57 -2.78
CA GLU A 217 -13.83 -5.03 -2.35
C GLU A 217 -13.95 -3.51 -2.28
N ILE A 218 -13.44 -2.92 -1.19
CA ILE A 218 -13.38 -1.48 -0.98
C ILE A 218 -11.97 -1.13 -0.53
N ASP A 219 -11.24 -0.40 -1.35
CA ASP A 219 -9.90 0.10 -1.05
C ASP A 219 -9.97 1.57 -0.68
N PHE A 220 -9.58 1.93 0.53
CA PHE A 220 -9.40 3.32 0.94
C PHE A 220 -8.49 3.46 2.19
N PRO A 221 -7.40 4.26 2.11
CA PRO A 221 -6.80 4.84 0.91
C PRO A 221 -6.04 3.81 0.07
N GLU A 222 -6.06 3.98 -1.25
CA GLU A 222 -5.14 3.33 -2.18
C GLU A 222 -4.39 4.36 -3.05
N GLY A 223 -3.09 4.13 -3.27
CA GLY A 223 -2.34 4.73 -4.37
C GLY A 223 -0.83 4.73 -4.17
N ASN A 224 -0.07 5.06 -5.21
CA ASN A 224 1.38 5.29 -5.13
C ASN A 224 1.72 6.48 -4.21
N PHE A 225 2.85 6.41 -3.51
CA PHE A 225 3.26 7.42 -2.52
C PHE A 225 3.69 8.77 -3.12
N GLU A 226 4.11 8.80 -4.39
CA GLU A 226 4.32 10.03 -5.16
C GLU A 226 3.02 10.67 -5.70
N SER A 227 1.86 10.04 -5.49
CA SER A 227 0.55 10.46 -6.00
C SER A 227 -0.43 10.80 -4.87
N SER A 228 -1.60 11.32 -5.24
CA SER A 228 -2.74 11.48 -4.34
C SER A 228 -3.53 10.17 -4.24
N PRO A 229 -3.80 9.62 -3.05
CA PRO A 229 -4.61 8.41 -2.92
C PRO A 229 -6.06 8.63 -3.35
N SER A 230 -6.76 7.54 -3.62
CA SER A 230 -8.20 7.49 -3.89
C SER A 230 -8.88 6.45 -3.02
N ALA A 231 -10.21 6.50 -2.95
CA ALA A 231 -11.00 5.30 -2.70
C ALA A 231 -11.30 4.59 -4.02
N PHE A 232 -11.35 3.27 -3.99
CA PHE A 232 -11.91 2.44 -5.05
C PHE A 232 -12.99 1.53 -4.47
N GLN A 233 -14.16 1.49 -5.12
CA GLN A 233 -15.22 0.53 -4.80
C GLN A 233 -15.45 -0.36 -6.01
N HIS A 234 -15.02 -1.61 -5.88
CA HIS A 234 -15.00 -2.60 -6.94
C HIS A 234 -16.38 -3.21 -7.21
N SER A 235 -16.67 -3.54 -8.47
CA SER A 235 -17.99 -4.08 -8.80
C SER A 235 -18.20 -5.47 -8.20
N MET A 236 -19.38 -5.70 -7.65
CA MET A 236 -19.82 -6.99 -7.15
C MET A 236 -20.32 -7.93 -8.27
N THR A 237 -20.17 -7.54 -9.54
CA THR A 237 -20.60 -8.33 -10.70
C THR A 237 -19.52 -9.35 -11.08
N PRO A 238 -19.78 -10.68 -10.99
CA PRO A 238 -18.77 -11.70 -11.27
C PRO A 238 -18.20 -11.62 -12.69
N GLY A 239 -16.87 -11.55 -12.81
CA GLY A 239 -16.13 -11.36 -14.06
C GLY A 239 -15.99 -9.90 -14.50
N GLN A 240 -16.44 -8.93 -13.71
CA GLN A 240 -16.33 -7.48 -13.94
C GLN A 240 -15.71 -6.73 -12.74
N GLU A 241 -15.15 -7.45 -11.76
CA GLU A 241 -14.71 -6.87 -10.49
C GLU A 241 -13.57 -5.84 -10.62
N ALA A 242 -12.86 -5.77 -11.76
CA ALA A 242 -11.88 -4.71 -12.04
C ALA A 242 -12.52 -3.35 -12.41
N GLU A 243 -13.80 -3.34 -12.80
CA GLU A 243 -14.60 -2.12 -12.93
C GLU A 243 -14.96 -1.59 -11.54
N ARG A 244 -14.84 -0.27 -11.34
CA ARG A 244 -14.91 0.34 -10.00
C ARG A 244 -15.26 1.81 -10.04
N VAL A 245 -15.88 2.30 -8.96
CA VAL A 245 -16.01 3.74 -8.69
C VAL A 245 -14.69 4.22 -8.07
N GLN A 246 -14.09 5.27 -8.63
CA GLN A 246 -12.95 5.97 -8.02
C GLN A 246 -13.41 7.26 -7.34
N VAL A 247 -12.97 7.51 -6.11
CA VAL A 247 -13.17 8.77 -5.37
C VAL A 247 -11.80 9.37 -5.04
N PRO A 248 -11.32 10.39 -5.75
CA PRO A 248 -10.02 10.99 -5.47
C PRO A 248 -10.05 11.78 -4.15
N THR A 249 -9.01 11.64 -3.32
CA THR A 249 -8.91 12.41 -2.06
C THR A 249 -8.52 13.86 -2.28
N GLY A 250 -7.59 14.11 -3.21
CA GLY A 250 -6.95 15.41 -3.40
C GLY A 250 -5.93 15.76 -2.31
N VAL A 251 -5.61 14.84 -1.40
CA VAL A 251 -4.57 15.00 -0.37
C VAL A 251 -3.27 14.29 -0.80
N SER A 252 -2.19 14.43 -0.02
CA SER A 252 -0.92 13.75 -0.30
C SER A 252 -0.66 12.65 0.72
N TRP A 253 0.03 11.57 0.30
CA TRP A 253 0.60 10.62 1.26
C TRP A 253 1.70 11.23 2.15
N ARG A 254 2.23 12.43 1.83
CA ARG A 254 3.37 13.02 2.56
C ARG A 254 2.99 13.62 3.91
N ASP A 255 1.74 14.00 4.06
CA ASP A 255 1.16 14.60 5.26
C ASP A 255 0.33 13.57 6.04
N TRP A 256 0.12 13.78 7.33
CA TRP A 256 -0.72 12.90 8.14
C TRP A 256 -2.20 13.14 7.85
N HIS A 257 -2.89 12.14 7.29
CA HIS A 257 -4.33 12.20 7.04
C HIS A 257 -5.08 11.05 7.72
N THR A 258 -6.29 11.35 8.21
CA THR A 258 -7.25 10.36 8.70
C THR A 258 -8.19 9.99 7.58
N TYR A 259 -8.18 8.73 7.16
CA TYR A 259 -9.04 8.20 6.11
C TYR A 259 -10.12 7.31 6.73
N THR A 260 -11.38 7.52 6.37
CA THR A 260 -12.52 6.83 6.97
C THR A 260 -13.48 6.28 5.91
N ILE A 261 -13.87 5.01 6.08
CA ILE A 261 -14.93 4.30 5.36
C ILE A 261 -16.12 4.11 6.32
N ASP A 262 -17.25 4.76 6.07
CA ASP A 262 -18.52 4.49 6.76
C ASP A 262 -19.40 3.58 5.89
N TRP A 263 -19.61 2.33 6.29
CA TRP A 263 -20.30 1.30 5.52
C TRP A 263 -21.64 0.91 6.15
N ASP A 264 -22.74 1.18 5.43
CA ASP A 264 -24.07 0.68 5.73
C ASP A 264 -24.42 -0.48 4.75
N PRO A 265 -24.43 -1.74 5.23
CA PRO A 265 -24.55 -2.94 4.39
C PRO A 265 -25.71 -2.91 3.40
N GLY A 266 -25.38 -3.06 2.11
CA GLY A 266 -26.35 -3.03 1.01
C GLY A 266 -27.07 -1.70 0.78
N LYS A 267 -26.66 -0.60 1.43
CA LYS A 267 -27.25 0.74 1.24
C LYS A 267 -26.25 1.78 0.73
N SER A 268 -25.13 1.95 1.43
CA SER A 268 -24.13 2.96 1.08
C SER A 268 -22.76 2.71 1.69
N VAL A 269 -21.72 3.19 0.99
CA VAL A 269 -20.40 3.44 1.56
C VAL A 269 -20.12 4.95 1.48
N THR A 270 -19.65 5.59 2.55
CA THR A 270 -19.21 6.99 2.53
C THR A 270 -17.73 7.08 2.82
N TYR A 271 -17.01 7.83 2.00
CA TYR A 271 -15.58 8.07 2.13
C TYR A 271 -15.35 9.48 2.67
N SER A 272 -14.51 9.62 3.68
CA SER A 272 -14.09 10.93 4.19
C SER A 272 -12.58 10.98 4.50
N VAL A 273 -12.01 12.19 4.40
CA VAL A 273 -10.64 12.50 4.83
C VAL A 273 -10.70 13.63 5.83
N ASP A 274 -10.04 13.48 6.96
CA ASP A 274 -10.00 14.44 8.07
C ASP A 274 -11.40 14.91 8.52
N GLY A 275 -12.35 13.97 8.56
CA GLY A 275 -13.76 14.20 8.91
C GLY A 275 -14.59 14.90 7.81
N LYS A 276 -14.00 15.22 6.66
CA LYS A 276 -14.69 15.81 5.50
C LYS A 276 -15.08 14.73 4.50
N VAL A 277 -16.39 14.52 4.32
CA VAL A 277 -16.94 13.63 3.29
C VAL A 277 -16.46 14.05 1.89
N LEU A 278 -15.93 13.08 1.15
CA LEU A 278 -15.60 13.17 -0.27
C LEU A 278 -16.81 12.79 -1.12
N GLN A 279 -17.35 11.58 -0.90
CA GLN A 279 -18.47 11.03 -1.66
C GLN A 279 -19.17 9.91 -0.88
N THR A 280 -20.48 9.76 -1.09
CA THR A 280 -21.25 8.55 -0.73
C THR A 280 -21.59 7.77 -2.01
N VAL A 281 -21.33 6.47 -2.01
CA VAL A 281 -21.58 5.54 -3.12
C VAL A 281 -22.68 4.55 -2.70
N THR A 282 -23.65 4.29 -3.58
CA THR A 282 -24.84 3.45 -3.31
C THR A 282 -25.03 2.30 -4.31
N GLN A 283 -24.00 2.00 -5.09
CA GLN A 283 -23.89 0.84 -5.97
C GLN A 283 -22.83 -0.11 -5.42
N ASP A 284 -22.88 -1.39 -5.77
CA ASP A 284 -21.84 -2.39 -5.41
C ASP A 284 -21.51 -2.37 -3.90
N VAL A 285 -22.51 -2.14 -3.04
CA VAL A 285 -22.33 -2.00 -1.59
C VAL A 285 -22.34 -3.39 -0.93
N PRO A 286 -21.27 -3.82 -0.25
CA PRO A 286 -21.19 -5.17 0.27
C PRO A 286 -22.20 -5.46 1.38
N THR A 287 -22.50 -6.75 1.58
CA THR A 287 -23.47 -7.27 2.57
C THR A 287 -22.98 -8.52 3.32
N LYS A 288 -21.74 -8.94 3.05
CA LYS A 288 -21.10 -10.15 3.60
C LYS A 288 -20.00 -9.77 4.58
N PRO A 289 -19.48 -10.70 5.41
CA PRO A 289 -18.41 -10.38 6.35
C PRO A 289 -17.10 -10.02 5.64
N HIS A 290 -16.49 -8.91 6.06
CA HIS A 290 -15.21 -8.38 5.55
C HIS A 290 -14.19 -8.26 6.68
N ARG A 291 -12.93 -8.08 6.29
CA ARG A 291 -11.81 -7.79 7.19
C ARG A 291 -11.15 -6.46 6.82
N PHE A 292 -10.79 -5.65 7.81
CA PHE A 292 -10.02 -4.42 7.58
C PHE A 292 -8.52 -4.74 7.62
N MET A 293 -7.83 -4.53 6.50
CA MET A 293 -6.45 -4.94 6.32
C MET A 293 -5.69 -3.95 5.43
N PHE A 294 -4.37 -4.13 5.28
CA PHE A 294 -3.62 -3.41 4.25
C PHE A 294 -2.63 -4.30 3.51
N GLN A 295 -2.17 -3.80 2.36
CA GLN A 295 -1.08 -4.33 1.54
C GLN A 295 -0.19 -3.16 1.09
N VAL A 296 1.13 -3.34 1.07
CA VAL A 296 2.09 -2.35 0.56
C VAL A 296 3.19 -3.01 -0.28
N GLY A 297 3.53 -2.39 -1.40
CA GLY A 297 4.44 -2.91 -2.43
C GLY A 297 5.93 -2.97 -2.03
N ASN A 298 6.76 -3.50 -2.94
CA ASN A 298 8.21 -3.63 -2.75
C ASN A 298 9.07 -3.20 -3.95
N TRP A 299 8.50 -2.48 -4.92
CA TRP A 299 9.10 -2.20 -6.22
C TRP A 299 9.79 -0.83 -6.33
N GLY A 300 9.47 0.10 -5.44
CA GLY A 300 9.96 1.48 -5.47
C GLY A 300 11.20 1.72 -4.60
N ALA A 301 11.46 2.99 -4.34
CA ALA A 301 12.55 3.46 -3.49
C ALA A 301 12.43 2.98 -2.02
N SER A 302 13.50 3.17 -1.24
CA SER A 302 13.43 3.07 0.22
C SER A 302 12.61 4.21 0.82
N GLY A 303 12.00 3.94 1.97
CA GLY A 303 11.13 4.85 2.69
C GLY A 303 10.35 4.09 3.77
N ASN A 304 9.26 4.68 4.23
CA ASN A 304 8.42 4.12 5.30
C ASN A 304 6.94 4.42 5.00
N LEU A 305 6.07 3.44 5.24
CA LEU A 305 4.64 3.68 5.48
C LEU A 305 4.43 3.70 6.99
N LEU A 306 3.95 4.84 7.51
CA LEU A 306 3.74 5.09 8.93
C LEU A 306 2.24 5.11 9.23
N ILE A 307 1.83 4.41 10.27
CA ILE A 307 0.44 4.31 10.73
C ILE A 307 0.41 4.69 12.21
N ASP A 308 -0.27 5.79 12.51
CA ASP A 308 -0.42 6.38 13.85
C ASP A 308 -1.43 5.57 14.67
N TRP A 309 -2.61 5.35 14.10
CA TRP A 309 -3.63 4.48 14.70
C TRP A 309 -4.58 3.89 13.67
N VAL A 310 -5.27 2.82 14.08
CA VAL A 310 -6.41 2.22 13.38
C VAL A 310 -7.59 2.07 14.33
N SER A 311 -8.82 2.20 13.82
CA SER A 311 -10.03 1.99 14.62
C SER A 311 -11.18 1.41 13.81
N THR A 312 -12.01 0.59 14.45
CA THR A 312 -13.28 0.10 13.87
C THR A 312 -14.45 0.25 14.84
N THR A 313 -15.63 0.58 14.29
CA THR A 313 -16.93 0.58 15.00
C THR A 313 -17.89 -0.42 14.38
N GLU A 314 -18.84 -0.93 15.17
CA GLU A 314 -19.97 -1.79 14.76
C GLU A 314 -21.31 -1.23 15.27
#